data_AF-A0A4Q5PPN2-F1
#
_entry.id   AF-A0A4Q5PPN2-F1
#
_cell.length_a   1.000
_cell.length_b   1.000
_cell.length_c   1.000
_cell.angle_alpha   90.00
_cell.angle_beta   90.00
_cell.angle_gamma   90.00
#
_symmetry.space_group_name_H-M   'P 1'
#
loop_
_entity.id
_entity.type
_entity.pdbx_description
1 polymer ?
#
loop_
_entity_poly.entity_id
_entity_poly.type
_entity_poly.pdbx_seq_one_letter_code
_entity_poly.pdbx_strand_id
1 'polypeptide(L)'
;MIAINNTLALVLAAALACIASPASAQRMYRCNNSYQDQPCSGSQEGRVVSGGAPAQAALSPAAPIPSADCARRGEAAQKIKWARESGQTRQQQEASVGNGGYRDLVADVYSRQGTAPQVRSAIESDCMAEKERAAQAATLLEAANALKGSRPSTPLAQGETASGQGTAAAPVADTLQRNGTGSAGSAASKQFTCQRLADQLNTISTQQRAGGTASRMDGLRLQYQEVSGRQRSAGC
;
A
#
# COMPACT_ATOMS: atom_id res chain seq x y z
N MET A 1 38.05 -18.30 -51.19
CA MET A 1 37.78 -19.36 -50.19
C MET A 1 37.49 -18.63 -48.89
N ILE A 2 36.31 -18.60 -48.26
CA ILE A 2 35.20 -19.56 -48.14
C ILE A 2 33.90 -18.74 -47.98
N ALA A 3 32.85 -19.07 -48.74
CA ALA A 3 31.52 -18.47 -48.66
C ALA A 3 30.49 -19.59 -48.42
N ILE A 4 30.15 -19.89 -47.15
CA ILE A 4 29.25 -21.01 -46.78
C ILE A 4 28.17 -20.62 -45.74
N ASN A 5 28.18 -19.42 -45.16
CA ASN A 5 27.35 -19.15 -43.96
C ASN A 5 25.90 -18.68 -44.18
N ASN A 6 25.38 -18.64 -45.41
CA ASN A 6 24.07 -18.01 -45.69
C ASN A 6 22.92 -18.98 -45.96
N THR A 7 23.17 -20.28 -46.09
CA THR A 7 22.15 -21.29 -46.40
C THR A 7 21.49 -21.89 -45.16
N LEU A 8 22.16 -21.89 -44.00
CA LEU A 8 21.61 -22.46 -42.76
C LEU A 8 20.48 -21.61 -42.16
N ALA A 9 20.53 -20.29 -42.34
CA ALA A 9 19.53 -19.36 -41.84
C ALA A 9 18.18 -19.48 -42.58
N LEU A 10 18.20 -19.84 -43.86
CA LEU A 10 16.99 -19.92 -44.69
C LEU A 10 16.17 -21.19 -44.40
N VAL A 11 16.83 -22.30 -44.06
CA VAL A 11 16.16 -23.58 -43.77
C VAL A 11 15.47 -23.57 -42.40
N LEU A 12 16.04 -22.85 -41.41
CA LEU A 12 15.44 -22.75 -40.08
C LEU A 12 14.18 -21.85 -40.07
N ALA A 13 14.11 -20.85 -40.94
CA ALA A 13 12.95 -19.97 -41.06
C ALA A 13 11.73 -20.66 -41.69
N ALA A 14 11.93 -21.61 -42.61
CA ALA A 14 10.84 -22.33 -43.26
C ALA A 14 10.16 -23.38 -42.35
N ALA A 15 10.89 -23.95 -41.39
CA ALA A 15 10.34 -24.96 -40.47
C ALA A 15 9.41 -24.35 -39.39
N LEU A 16 9.54 -23.04 -39.10
CA LEU A 16 8.71 -22.36 -38.10
C LEU A 16 7.33 -21.91 -38.62
N ALA A 17 7.09 -21.97 -39.93
CA ALA A 17 5.84 -21.47 -40.53
C ALA A 17 4.67 -22.47 -40.51
N CYS A 18 4.93 -23.76 -40.22
CA CYS A 18 3.92 -24.82 -40.38
C CYS A 18 3.10 -25.17 -39.11
N ILE A 19 3.23 -24.42 -38.00
CA ILE A 19 2.55 -24.75 -36.73
C ILE A 19 1.40 -23.81 -36.36
N ALA A 20 1.09 -22.82 -37.21
CA ALA A 20 -0.02 -21.90 -36.99
C ALA A 20 -1.33 -22.46 -37.57
N SER A 21 -1.82 -23.58 -37.03
CA SER A 21 -3.20 -23.98 -37.25
C SER A 21 -4.11 -22.97 -36.55
N PRO A 22 -5.00 -22.25 -37.25
CA PRO A 22 -6.00 -21.43 -36.59
C PRO A 22 -6.87 -22.38 -35.77
N ALA A 23 -6.76 -22.31 -34.45
CA ALA A 23 -7.68 -22.99 -33.55
C ALA A 23 -9.07 -22.41 -33.79
N SER A 24 -9.84 -23.06 -34.66
CA SER A 24 -11.25 -22.78 -34.82
C SER A 24 -11.91 -23.09 -33.48
N ALA A 25 -12.25 -22.04 -32.75
CA ALA A 25 -12.97 -22.15 -31.50
C ALA A 25 -14.27 -22.94 -31.74
N GLN A 26 -14.26 -24.22 -31.35
CA GLN A 26 -15.42 -25.10 -31.44
C GLN A 26 -16.51 -24.50 -30.55
N ARG A 27 -17.60 -24.04 -31.18
CA ARG A 27 -18.76 -23.50 -30.47
C ARG A 27 -19.52 -24.66 -29.83
N MET A 28 -19.20 -24.99 -28.59
CA MET A 28 -19.99 -25.93 -27.80
C MET A 28 -21.18 -25.20 -27.16
N TYR A 29 -22.37 -25.76 -27.32
CA TYR A 29 -23.60 -25.29 -26.69
C TYR A 29 -23.86 -26.08 -25.41
N ARG A 30 -24.26 -25.41 -24.33
CA ARG A 30 -24.57 -26.06 -23.06
C ARG A 30 -26.09 -26.23 -22.95
N CYS A 31 -26.57 -27.46 -23.09
CA CYS A 31 -27.98 -27.81 -22.97
C CYS A 31 -28.18 -28.57 -21.66
N ASN A 32 -28.88 -27.95 -20.69
CA ASN A 32 -28.96 -28.46 -19.31
C ASN A 32 -27.58 -28.75 -18.69
N ASN A 33 -27.18 -30.03 -18.68
CA ASN A 33 -25.95 -30.50 -18.04
C ASN A 33 -25.01 -31.26 -19.00
N SER A 34 -25.28 -31.25 -20.32
CA SER A 34 -24.37 -31.78 -21.34
C SER A 34 -23.92 -30.70 -22.32
N TYR A 35 -22.73 -30.89 -22.88
CA TYR A 35 -22.19 -30.08 -23.96
C TYR A 35 -22.48 -30.78 -25.28
N GLN A 36 -23.03 -30.06 -26.25
CA GLN A 36 -23.34 -30.57 -27.58
C GLN A 36 -22.81 -29.60 -28.64
N ASP A 37 -22.39 -30.16 -29.78
CA ASP A 37 -21.91 -29.39 -30.93
C ASP A 37 -23.06 -28.82 -31.79
N GLN A 38 -24.31 -29.18 -31.46
CA GLN A 38 -25.51 -28.67 -32.11
C GLN A 38 -26.32 -27.80 -31.13
N PRO A 39 -26.99 -26.75 -31.63
CA PRO A 39 -27.88 -25.91 -30.82
C PRO A 39 -29.01 -26.76 -30.21
N CYS A 40 -29.38 -26.46 -28.96
CA CYS A 40 -30.38 -27.22 -28.22
C CYS A 40 -31.73 -27.24 -28.98
N SER A 41 -32.23 -28.43 -29.31
CA SER A 41 -33.52 -28.60 -29.99
C SER A 41 -34.67 -28.41 -28.99
N GLY A 42 -35.08 -27.17 -28.78
CA GLY A 42 -36.18 -26.77 -27.91
C GLY A 42 -36.10 -25.29 -27.61
N SER A 43 -37.23 -24.62 -27.39
CA SER A 43 -37.34 -23.17 -27.13
C SER A 43 -36.69 -22.70 -25.82
N GLN A 44 -35.78 -23.48 -25.23
CA GLN A 44 -34.92 -23.03 -24.16
C GLN A 44 -33.75 -22.29 -24.80
N GLU A 45 -33.64 -20.99 -24.54
CA GLU A 45 -32.57 -20.13 -25.03
C GLU A 45 -31.21 -20.73 -24.65
N GLY A 46 -30.61 -21.47 -25.58
CA GLY A 46 -29.27 -22.02 -25.44
C GLY A 46 -28.28 -20.87 -25.33
N ARG A 47 -27.82 -20.59 -24.11
CA ARG A 47 -26.82 -19.56 -23.85
C ARG A 47 -25.53 -19.98 -24.54
N VAL A 48 -25.23 -19.36 -25.68
CA VAL A 48 -23.99 -19.59 -26.42
C VAL A 48 -22.83 -19.22 -25.50
N VAL A 49 -22.07 -20.21 -25.04
CA VAL A 49 -20.82 -20.00 -24.33
C VAL A 49 -19.78 -19.63 -25.39
N SER A 50 -19.92 -18.45 -25.97
CA SER A 50 -18.84 -17.86 -26.78
C SER A 50 -17.70 -17.59 -25.82
N GLY A 51 -16.49 -18.11 -26.12
CA GLY A 51 -15.28 -18.02 -25.29
C GLY A 51 -14.71 -16.61 -25.13
N GLY A 52 -15.54 -15.66 -24.72
CA GLY A 52 -15.21 -14.24 -24.68
C GLY A 52 -16.17 -13.40 -23.84
N ALA A 53 -16.80 -13.96 -22.80
CA ALA A 53 -17.32 -13.19 -21.66
C ALA A 53 -17.71 -14.16 -20.53
N PRO A 54 -17.19 -14.01 -19.29
CA PRO A 54 -17.65 -14.83 -18.18
C PRO A 54 -19.15 -14.60 -17.97
N ALA A 55 -19.90 -15.68 -18.10
CA ALA A 55 -21.26 -15.77 -17.63
C ALA A 55 -21.30 -15.32 -16.17
N GLN A 56 -22.15 -14.33 -15.88
CA GLN A 56 -22.52 -13.94 -14.52
C GLN A 56 -23.18 -15.15 -13.83
N ALA A 57 -22.35 -16.05 -13.32
CA ALA A 57 -22.72 -16.95 -12.25
C ALA A 57 -22.96 -16.06 -11.02
N ALA A 58 -24.16 -16.18 -10.45
CA ALA A 58 -24.62 -15.64 -9.17
C ALA A 58 -23.56 -14.83 -8.40
N LEU A 59 -23.73 -13.51 -8.45
CA LEU A 59 -23.11 -12.43 -7.66
C LEU A 59 -22.30 -12.90 -6.43
N SER A 60 -21.11 -13.46 -6.67
CA SER A 60 -20.01 -13.22 -5.77
C SER A 60 -19.68 -11.73 -5.90
N PRO A 61 -19.55 -10.97 -4.81
CA PRO A 61 -19.17 -9.56 -4.91
C PRO A 61 -17.93 -9.48 -5.78
N ALA A 62 -18.02 -8.74 -6.88
CA ALA A 62 -16.91 -8.58 -7.81
C ALA A 62 -15.69 -8.20 -6.99
N ALA A 63 -14.63 -9.01 -7.07
CA ALA A 63 -13.43 -8.76 -6.31
C ALA A 63 -12.98 -7.31 -6.59
N PRO A 64 -12.64 -6.53 -5.54
CA PRO A 64 -12.26 -5.15 -5.72
C PRO A 64 -11.10 -5.05 -6.71
N ILE A 65 -11.27 -4.20 -7.73
CA ILE A 65 -10.24 -4.00 -8.75
C ILE A 65 -9.04 -3.33 -8.06
N PRO A 66 -7.83 -3.92 -8.13
CA PRO A 66 -6.67 -3.36 -7.47
C PRO A 66 -6.32 -1.99 -8.07
N SER A 67 -5.94 -1.05 -7.19
CA SER A 67 -5.40 0.24 -7.64
C SER A 67 -4.17 0.02 -8.54
N ALA A 68 -3.92 0.93 -9.49
CA ALA A 68 -2.83 0.80 -10.45
C ALA A 68 -1.46 0.60 -9.78
N ASP A 69 -1.22 1.20 -8.61
CA ASP A 69 0.02 0.97 -7.85
C ASP A 69 0.13 -0.47 -7.33
N CYS A 70 -0.96 -1.03 -6.80
CA CYS A 70 -0.99 -2.38 -6.28
C CYS A 70 -0.84 -3.40 -7.41
N ALA A 71 -1.49 -3.17 -8.55
CA ALA A 71 -1.32 -4.00 -9.75
C ALA A 71 0.16 -4.02 -10.22
N ARG A 72 0.83 -2.86 -10.29
CA ARG A 72 2.27 -2.81 -10.63
C ARG A 72 3.14 -3.55 -9.61
N ARG A 73 2.83 -3.44 -8.31
CA ARG A 73 3.54 -4.19 -7.25
C ARG A 73 3.34 -5.70 -7.39
N GLY A 74 2.13 -6.14 -7.73
CA GLY A 74 1.78 -7.52 -8.04
C GLY A 74 2.53 -8.07 -9.26
N GLU A 75 2.59 -7.31 -10.35
CA GLU A 75 3.35 -7.68 -11.55
C GLU A 75 4.86 -7.79 -11.28
N ALA A 76 5.42 -6.87 -10.48
CA ALA A 76 6.81 -6.95 -10.06
C ALA A 76 7.06 -8.20 -9.20
N ALA A 77 6.17 -8.51 -8.27
CA ALA A 77 6.24 -9.73 -7.46
C ALA A 77 6.18 -11.01 -8.32
N GLN A 78 5.33 -11.02 -9.35
CA GLN A 78 5.23 -12.12 -10.30
C GLN A 78 6.57 -12.37 -11.02
N LYS A 79 7.23 -11.31 -11.48
CA LYS A 79 8.55 -11.40 -12.13
C LYS A 79 9.63 -11.93 -11.19
N ILE A 80 9.68 -11.44 -9.96
CA ILE A 80 10.60 -11.91 -8.91
C ILE A 80 10.39 -13.40 -8.65
N LYS A 81 9.12 -13.84 -8.56
CA LYS A 81 8.77 -15.24 -8.33
C LYS A 81 9.17 -16.14 -9.50
N TRP A 82 8.94 -15.72 -10.74
CA TRP A 82 9.44 -16.44 -11.92
C TRP A 82 10.96 -16.55 -11.94
N ALA A 83 11.67 -15.47 -11.59
CA ALA A 83 13.12 -15.49 -11.50
C ALA A 83 13.63 -16.43 -10.39
N ARG A 84 12.90 -16.54 -9.27
CA ARG A 84 13.17 -17.55 -8.22
C ARG A 84 12.94 -18.97 -8.74
N GLU A 85 11.86 -19.19 -9.48
CA GLU A 85 11.53 -20.50 -10.08
C GLU A 85 12.56 -20.92 -11.14
N SER A 86 13.21 -19.96 -11.82
CA SER A 86 14.33 -20.23 -12.72
C SER A 86 15.70 -20.38 -12.02
N GLY A 87 15.73 -20.37 -10.69
CA GLY A 87 16.93 -20.62 -9.90
C GLY A 87 17.72 -19.37 -9.48
N GLN A 88 17.24 -18.15 -9.75
CA GLN A 88 17.91 -16.97 -9.21
C GLN A 88 17.79 -16.94 -7.68
N THR A 89 18.89 -16.55 -7.03
CA THR A 89 18.91 -16.40 -5.58
C THR A 89 18.44 -15.01 -5.16
N ARG A 90 17.98 -14.90 -3.91
CA ARG A 90 17.57 -13.62 -3.33
C ARG A 90 18.68 -12.57 -3.42
N GLN A 91 19.93 -12.94 -3.12
CA GLN A 91 21.05 -12.00 -3.20
C GLN A 91 21.30 -11.51 -4.63
N GLN A 92 21.16 -12.37 -5.65
CA GLN A 92 21.32 -11.95 -7.06
C GLN A 92 20.26 -10.93 -7.47
N GLN A 93 19.01 -11.15 -7.08
CA GLN A 93 17.92 -10.22 -7.38
C GLN A 93 18.05 -8.89 -6.63
N GLU A 94 18.46 -8.92 -5.36
CA GLU A 94 18.72 -7.70 -4.60
C GLU A 94 19.93 -6.92 -5.13
N ALA A 95 20.98 -7.59 -5.60
CA ALA A 95 22.16 -6.94 -6.18
C ALA A 95 21.86 -6.28 -7.54
N SER A 96 20.86 -6.78 -8.25
CA SER A 96 20.48 -6.27 -9.57
C SER A 96 19.72 -4.94 -9.51
N VAL A 97 19.27 -4.50 -8.31
CA VAL A 97 18.41 -3.31 -8.17
C VAL A 97 18.91 -2.36 -7.10
N GLY A 98 19.24 -1.13 -7.50
CA GLY A 98 19.71 -0.07 -6.59
C GLY A 98 18.62 0.65 -5.78
N ASN A 99 17.35 0.24 -5.88
CA ASN A 99 16.23 0.88 -5.20
C ASN A 99 15.83 0.10 -3.93
N GLY A 100 15.83 0.77 -2.78
CA GLY A 100 15.49 0.17 -1.47
C GLY A 100 14.11 -0.49 -1.45
N GLY A 101 13.09 0.13 -2.05
CA GLY A 101 11.73 -0.43 -2.06
C GLY A 101 11.59 -1.75 -2.83
N TYR A 102 12.51 -2.03 -3.74
CA TYR A 102 12.54 -3.32 -4.44
C TYR A 102 13.10 -4.45 -3.57
N ARG A 103 14.05 -4.15 -2.67
CA ARG A 103 14.66 -5.15 -1.78
C ARG A 103 13.62 -5.74 -0.81
N ASP A 104 12.75 -4.89 -0.27
CA ASP A 104 11.66 -5.32 0.60
C ASP A 104 10.67 -6.23 -0.15
N LEU A 105 10.34 -5.88 -1.40
CA LEU A 105 9.48 -6.70 -2.25
C LEU A 105 10.10 -8.07 -2.55
N VAL A 106 11.41 -8.13 -2.84
CA VAL A 106 12.12 -9.40 -3.03
C VAL A 106 12.06 -10.24 -1.75
N ALA A 107 12.32 -9.64 -0.59
CA ALA A 107 12.25 -10.35 0.69
C ALA A 107 10.85 -10.96 0.94
N ASP A 108 9.78 -10.19 0.67
CA ASP A 108 8.39 -10.61 0.82
C ASP A 108 8.02 -11.74 -0.16
N VAL A 109 8.44 -11.67 -1.43
CA VAL A 109 8.18 -12.75 -2.40
C VAL A 109 8.92 -14.05 -2.05
N TYR A 110 10.12 -13.97 -1.47
CA TYR A 110 10.87 -15.16 -1.05
C TYR A 110 10.30 -15.81 0.22
N SER A 111 9.65 -15.05 1.10
CA SER A 111 9.00 -15.59 2.29
C SER A 111 7.68 -16.33 1.96
N ARG A 112 7.06 -16.01 0.83
CA ARG A 112 5.81 -16.62 0.37
C ARG A 112 6.00 -17.94 -0.37
N GLN A 113 5.04 -18.84 -0.15
CA GLN A 113 4.89 -20.10 -0.87
C GLN A 113 3.75 -20.01 -1.89
N GLY A 114 3.71 -20.93 -2.85
CA GLY A 114 2.73 -20.94 -3.94
C GLY A 114 3.32 -20.57 -5.30
N THR A 115 2.46 -20.53 -6.32
CA THR A 115 2.82 -20.22 -7.71
C THR A 115 2.91 -18.71 -7.95
N ALA A 116 3.59 -18.28 -9.02
CA ALA A 116 3.68 -16.87 -9.41
C ALA A 116 2.35 -16.08 -9.40
N PRO A 117 1.25 -16.56 -10.01
CA PRO A 117 -0.03 -15.86 -9.94
C PRO A 117 -0.62 -15.80 -8.52
N GLN A 118 -0.45 -16.85 -7.69
CA GLN A 118 -0.91 -16.82 -6.30
C GLN A 118 -0.16 -15.78 -5.48
N VAL A 119 1.17 -15.72 -5.63
CA VAL A 119 2.01 -14.71 -4.95
C VAL A 119 1.63 -13.30 -5.40
N ARG A 120 1.39 -13.08 -6.70
CA ARG A 120 0.90 -11.80 -7.22
C ARG A 120 -0.40 -11.38 -6.54
N SER A 121 -1.42 -12.24 -6.53
CA SER A 121 -2.72 -11.91 -5.93
C SER A 121 -2.59 -11.60 -4.43
N ALA A 122 -1.73 -12.33 -3.71
CA ALA A 122 -1.49 -12.08 -2.28
C ALA A 122 -0.79 -10.74 -2.01
N ILE A 123 0.17 -10.35 -2.86
CA ILE A 123 0.84 -9.04 -2.75
C ILE A 123 -0.12 -7.90 -3.11
N GLU A 124 -0.97 -8.09 -4.12
CA GLU A 124 -2.01 -7.13 -4.49
C GLU A 124 -3.03 -6.94 -3.36
N SER A 125 -3.49 -8.03 -2.73
CA SER A 125 -4.42 -7.95 -1.60
C SER A 125 -3.81 -7.24 -0.39
N ASP A 126 -2.54 -7.52 -0.07
CA ASP A 126 -1.87 -6.90 1.07
C ASP A 126 -1.62 -5.41 0.83
N CYS A 127 -1.27 -5.02 -0.41
CA CYS A 127 -1.16 -3.63 -0.81
C CYS A 127 -2.49 -2.87 -0.63
N MET A 128 -3.61 -3.47 -1.03
CA MET A 128 -4.93 -2.87 -0.84
C MET A 128 -5.30 -2.78 0.64
N ALA A 129 -5.05 -3.82 1.43
CA ALA A 129 -5.30 -3.83 2.87
C ALA A 129 -4.46 -2.78 3.61
N GLU A 130 -3.21 -2.57 3.19
CA GLU A 130 -2.33 -1.52 3.71
C GLU A 130 -2.86 -0.12 3.38
N LYS A 131 -3.30 0.11 2.14
CA LYS A 131 -3.93 1.38 1.74
C LYS A 131 -5.21 1.65 2.52
N GLU A 132 -6.05 0.65 2.71
CA GLU A 132 -7.29 0.77 3.50
C GLU A 132 -6.98 1.10 4.96
N ARG A 133 -6.02 0.39 5.58
CA ARG A 133 -5.57 0.69 6.95
C ARG A 133 -5.02 2.12 7.07
N ALA A 134 -4.25 2.57 6.09
CA ALA A 134 -3.72 3.93 6.06
C ALA A 134 -4.83 4.98 5.91
N ALA A 135 -5.83 4.72 5.07
CA ALA A 135 -7.00 5.59 4.92
C ALA A 135 -7.80 5.68 6.23
N GLN A 136 -8.06 4.56 6.88
CA GLN A 136 -8.74 4.53 8.18
C GLN A 136 -7.95 5.29 9.26
N ALA A 137 -6.63 5.10 9.31
CA ALA A 137 -5.76 5.83 10.23
C ALA A 137 -5.78 7.34 9.98
N ALA A 138 -5.80 7.76 8.71
CA ALA A 138 -5.92 9.17 8.34
C ALA A 138 -7.25 9.77 8.84
N THR A 139 -8.37 9.06 8.65
CA THR A 139 -9.69 9.49 9.15
C THR A 139 -9.71 9.61 10.67
N LEU A 140 -9.11 8.68 11.40
CA LEU A 140 -9.02 8.74 12.86
C LEU A 140 -8.19 9.93 13.34
N LEU A 141 -7.06 10.22 12.66
CA LEU A 141 -6.23 11.38 12.98
C LEU A 141 -6.95 12.70 12.67
N GLU A 142 -7.72 12.77 11.59
CA GLU A 142 -8.53 13.93 11.25
C GLU A 142 -9.62 14.18 12.31
N ALA A 143 -10.35 13.14 12.71
CA ALA A 143 -11.35 13.22 13.78
C ALA A 143 -10.73 13.68 15.11
N ALA A 144 -9.54 13.17 15.47
CA ALA A 144 -8.82 13.59 16.66
C ALA A 144 -8.40 15.08 16.61
N ASN A 145 -7.98 15.57 15.44
CA ASN A 145 -7.63 16.97 15.26
C ASN A 145 -8.86 17.89 15.32
N ALA A 146 -10.02 17.46 14.80
CA ALA A 146 -11.27 18.20 14.87
C ALA A 146 -11.76 18.40 16.31
N LEU A 147 -11.60 17.37 17.17
CA LEU A 147 -11.92 17.46 18.61
C LEU A 147 -10.96 18.40 19.36
N LYS A 148 -9.69 18.47 18.95
CA LYS A 148 -8.70 19.37 19.56
C LYS A 148 -8.95 20.85 19.22
N GLY A 149 -9.44 21.13 18.01
CA GLY A 149 -9.79 22.49 17.57
C GLY A 149 -11.12 23.01 18.13
N SER A 150 -12.06 22.11 18.44
CA SER A 150 -13.40 22.45 18.93
C SER A 150 -13.46 22.66 20.45
N ARG A 151 -12.37 23.05 21.12
CA ARG A 151 -12.45 23.43 22.54
C ARG A 151 -13.36 24.66 22.60
N PRO A 152 -14.59 24.56 23.14
CA PRO A 152 -15.40 25.74 23.29
C PRO A 152 -14.66 26.62 24.29
N SER A 153 -14.26 27.81 23.86
CA SER A 153 -13.93 28.90 24.76
C SER A 153 -15.23 29.27 25.47
N THR A 154 -15.67 28.44 26.44
CA THR A 154 -16.69 28.85 27.38
C THR A 154 -16.09 30.04 28.12
N PRO A 155 -16.62 31.25 27.96
CA PRO A 155 -16.25 32.33 28.84
C PRO A 155 -16.75 31.89 30.21
N LEU A 156 -15.83 31.61 31.12
CA LEU A 156 -16.14 31.61 32.55
C LEU A 156 -16.53 33.05 32.89
N ALA A 157 -17.81 33.34 32.76
CA ALA A 157 -18.43 34.48 33.41
C ALA A 157 -18.27 34.28 34.92
N GLN A 158 -17.53 35.19 35.52
CA GLN A 158 -17.46 35.41 36.95
C GLN A 158 -18.80 36.00 37.43
N GLY A 159 -19.27 35.56 38.60
CA GLY A 159 -20.44 36.09 39.33
C GLY A 159 -21.71 35.26 39.07
N GLU A 160 -22.47 34.76 40.05
CA GLU A 160 -22.90 35.44 41.27
C GLU A 160 -23.31 34.42 42.38
N THR A 161 -23.20 34.89 43.61
CA THR A 161 -23.39 34.23 44.92
C THR A 161 -24.82 33.80 45.24
N ALA A 162 -25.00 32.63 45.88
CA ALA A 162 -26.06 32.42 46.88
C ALA A 162 -25.77 31.23 47.82
N SER A 163 -25.83 31.52 49.12
CA SER A 163 -25.64 30.64 50.27
C SER A 163 -26.62 29.47 50.35
N GLY A 164 -26.13 28.32 50.82
CA GLY A 164 -26.94 27.20 51.30
C GLY A 164 -26.14 26.34 52.28
N GLN A 165 -26.28 26.62 53.58
CA GLN A 165 -25.70 25.88 54.71
C GLN A 165 -26.35 24.50 54.84
N GLY A 166 -25.53 23.45 55.02
CA GLY A 166 -25.97 22.09 55.33
C GLY A 166 -24.80 21.23 55.81
N THR A 167 -24.61 21.20 57.12
CA THR A 167 -23.62 20.43 57.90
C THR A 167 -23.82 18.91 57.83
N ALA A 168 -22.74 18.14 57.63
CA ALA A 168 -22.18 17.17 58.59
C ALA A 168 -21.22 16.14 57.92
N ALA A 169 -19.99 16.05 58.46
CA ALA A 169 -19.14 14.87 58.76
C ALA A 169 -19.07 13.68 57.76
N ALA A 170 -17.95 13.08 57.35
CA ALA A 170 -16.52 13.03 57.74
C ALA A 170 -15.75 12.26 56.61
N PRO A 171 -14.51 11.73 56.78
CA PRO A 171 -13.25 12.46 56.68
C PRO A 171 -12.23 11.87 55.66
N VAL A 172 -11.29 12.73 55.22
CA VAL A 172 -9.91 12.49 54.71
C VAL A 172 -9.49 11.14 54.10
N ALA A 173 -9.15 11.19 52.80
CA ALA A 173 -7.89 10.73 52.20
C ALA A 173 -7.74 11.42 50.83
N ASP A 174 -6.74 12.30 50.64
CA ASP A 174 -5.51 11.98 49.89
C ASP A 174 -5.75 12.12 48.36
N THR A 175 -5.16 13.03 47.58
CA THR A 175 -3.89 13.74 47.69
C THR A 175 -3.99 15.04 46.90
N LEU A 176 -3.54 16.14 47.52
CA LEU A 176 -3.01 17.31 46.85
C LEU A 176 -1.83 16.90 45.94
N GLN A 177 -2.02 16.86 44.62
CA GLN A 177 -0.89 16.93 43.68
C GLN A 177 -1.03 18.13 42.75
N ARG A 178 -1.14 19.29 43.40
CA ARG A 178 -0.86 20.61 42.85
C ARG A 178 0.63 20.87 43.09
N ASN A 179 1.36 21.12 42.01
CA ASN A 179 2.64 21.84 41.96
C ASN A 179 3.84 21.23 42.72
N GLY A 180 4.69 20.46 42.02
CA GLY A 180 6.03 20.16 42.54
C GLY A 180 6.93 19.27 41.70
N THR A 181 6.40 18.37 40.86
CA THR A 181 7.22 17.38 40.11
C THR A 181 7.09 17.46 38.59
N GLY A 182 6.48 18.53 38.08
CA GLY A 182 6.25 18.76 36.64
C GLY A 182 7.49 19.14 35.80
N SER A 183 8.68 19.32 36.41
CA SER A 183 9.90 19.68 35.65
C SER A 183 10.61 18.46 35.04
N ALA A 184 10.58 17.30 35.69
CA ALA A 184 11.28 16.10 35.19
C ALA A 184 10.57 15.48 33.97
N GLY A 185 9.25 15.34 34.02
CA GLY A 185 8.47 14.80 32.89
C GLY A 185 8.36 15.74 31.69
N SER A 186 8.36 17.06 31.94
CA SER A 186 8.35 18.06 30.86
C SER A 186 9.72 18.21 30.21
N ALA A 187 10.82 18.06 30.96
CA ALA A 187 12.16 18.01 30.40
C ALA A 187 12.36 16.79 29.49
N ALA A 188 11.95 15.59 29.94
CA ALA A 188 12.05 14.38 29.12
C ALA A 188 11.21 14.45 27.84
N SER A 189 9.98 14.98 27.94
CA SER A 189 9.11 15.17 26.76
C SER A 189 9.65 16.21 25.79
N LYS A 190 10.25 17.31 26.29
CA LYS A 190 10.92 18.31 25.46
C LYS A 190 12.15 17.73 24.77
N GLN A 191 12.97 16.96 25.49
CA GLN A 191 14.14 16.30 24.92
C GLN A 191 13.75 15.33 23.80
N PHE A 192 12.73 14.50 23.99
CA PHE A 192 12.21 13.64 22.93
C PHE A 192 11.71 14.44 21.71
N THR A 193 11.05 15.57 21.95
CA THR A 193 10.57 16.45 20.89
C THR A 193 11.73 17.06 20.10
N CYS A 194 12.75 17.58 20.78
CA CYS A 194 13.96 18.11 20.15
C CYS A 194 14.69 17.04 19.35
N GLN A 195 14.82 15.83 19.89
CA GLN A 195 15.49 14.72 19.22
C GLN A 195 14.75 14.33 17.93
N ARG A 196 13.42 14.22 17.99
CA ARG A 196 12.60 13.94 16.81
C ARG A 196 12.74 15.01 15.72
N LEU A 197 12.76 16.29 16.10
CA LEU A 197 12.95 17.40 15.16
C LEU A 197 14.35 17.38 14.54
N ALA A 198 15.39 17.05 15.32
CA ALA A 198 16.75 16.88 14.82
C ALA A 198 16.85 15.73 13.81
N ASP A 199 16.23 14.58 14.08
CA ASP A 199 16.18 13.44 13.15
C ASP A 199 15.47 13.81 11.84
N GLN A 200 14.39 14.60 11.92
CA GLN A 200 13.69 15.11 10.74
C GLN A 200 14.58 16.04 9.89
N LEU A 201 15.33 16.95 10.51
CA LEU A 201 16.27 17.82 9.78
C LEU A 201 17.40 17.02 9.13
N ASN A 202 17.91 16.00 9.81
CA ASN A 202 18.95 15.13 9.26
C ASN A 202 18.43 14.31 8.06
N THR A 203 17.19 13.82 8.16
CA THR A 203 16.50 13.14 7.05
C THR A 203 16.35 14.07 5.84
N ILE A 204 15.89 15.31 6.05
CA ILE A 204 15.74 16.30 4.96
C ILE A 204 17.11 16.63 4.35
N SER A 205 18.16 16.82 5.15
CA SER A 205 19.52 17.06 4.67
C SER A 205 20.04 15.90 3.81
N THR A 206 19.82 14.66 4.26
CA THR A 206 20.23 13.46 3.51
C THR A 206 19.50 13.37 2.16
N GLN A 207 18.20 13.69 2.13
CA GLN A 207 17.43 13.74 0.88
C GLN A 207 17.90 14.86 -0.06
N GLN A 208 18.30 16.02 0.47
CA GLN A 208 18.87 17.10 -0.34
C GLN A 208 20.21 16.69 -0.97
N ARG A 209 21.06 15.93 -0.25
CA ARG A 209 22.34 15.40 -0.79
C ARG A 209 22.12 14.32 -1.86
N ALA A 210 21.08 13.50 -1.70
CA ALA A 210 20.71 12.50 -2.69
C ALA A 210 20.23 13.13 -4.01
N GLY A 211 19.82 14.40 -3.98
CA GLY A 211 19.34 15.13 -5.14
C GLY A 211 17.94 14.72 -5.61
N GLY A 212 17.51 15.28 -6.73
CA GLY A 212 16.19 15.01 -7.30
C GLY A 212 15.76 16.04 -8.33
N THR A 213 14.49 16.01 -8.70
CA THR A 213 13.89 17.01 -9.59
C THR A 213 13.82 18.38 -8.88
N ALA A 214 13.80 19.47 -9.65
CA ALA A 214 13.75 20.83 -9.12
C ALA A 214 12.56 21.04 -8.16
N SER A 215 11.36 20.61 -8.58
CA SER A 215 10.15 20.71 -7.75
C SER A 215 10.25 19.96 -6.42
N ARG A 216 10.98 18.82 -6.40
CA ARG A 216 11.23 18.07 -5.16
C ARG A 216 12.19 18.83 -4.24
N MET A 217 13.25 19.43 -4.80
CA MET A 217 14.21 20.22 -4.01
C MET A 217 13.56 21.47 -3.40
N ASP A 218 12.64 22.11 -4.12
CA ASP A 218 11.87 23.24 -3.58
C ASP A 218 10.94 22.81 -2.44
N GLY A 219 10.26 21.66 -2.59
CA GLY A 219 9.48 21.05 -1.50
C GLY A 219 10.33 20.77 -0.25
N LEU A 220 11.53 20.19 -0.43
CA LEU A 220 12.45 19.92 0.68
C LEU A 220 12.97 21.20 1.37
N ARG A 221 13.13 22.31 0.63
CA ARG A 221 13.53 23.60 1.20
C ARG A 221 12.43 24.18 2.09
N LEU A 222 11.18 24.15 1.62
CA LEU A 222 10.03 24.61 2.42
C LEU A 222 9.88 23.77 3.69
N GLN A 223 9.99 22.44 3.55
CA GLN A 223 9.90 21.52 4.68
C GLN A 223 11.03 21.75 5.70
N TYR A 224 12.26 22.01 5.23
CA TYR A 224 13.37 22.38 6.10
C TYR A 224 13.08 23.65 6.91
N GLN A 225 12.59 24.71 6.24
CA GLN A 225 12.25 25.96 6.90
C GLN A 225 11.17 25.76 7.97
N GLU A 226 10.13 24.99 7.66
CA GLU A 226 9.06 24.68 8.61
C GLU A 226 9.57 23.93 9.85
N VAL A 227 10.33 22.85 9.66
CA VAL A 227 10.87 22.06 10.77
C VAL A 227 11.85 22.89 11.61
N SER A 228 12.69 23.72 10.97
CA SER A 228 13.59 24.66 11.67
C SER A 228 12.83 25.71 12.49
N GLY A 229 11.65 26.15 12.02
CA GLY A 229 10.79 27.06 12.74
C GLY A 229 10.18 26.40 13.98
N ARG A 230 9.72 25.15 13.83
CA ARG A 230 9.20 24.33 14.94
C ARG A 230 10.26 23.99 15.97
N GLN A 231 11.50 23.78 15.54
CA GLN A 231 12.64 23.56 16.44
C GLN A 231 12.85 24.78 17.35
N ARG A 232 12.97 25.97 16.74
CA ARG A 232 13.15 27.24 17.47
C ARG A 232 11.98 27.54 18.42
N SER A 233 10.75 27.31 17.99
CA SER A 233 9.58 27.55 18.85
C SER A 233 9.43 26.54 19.99
N ALA A 234 9.98 25.33 19.84
CA ALA A 234 10.04 24.33 20.90
C ALA A 234 11.14 24.60 21.95
N GLY A 235 12.02 25.59 21.72
CA GLY A 235 13.17 25.87 22.59
C GLY A 235 14.31 24.87 22.40
N CYS A 236 14.39 24.27 21.21
CA CYS A 236 15.54 23.57 20.68
C CYS A 236 16.18 24.46 19.57
#